data_AF-A0A5N6R7Y9-F1
#
_entry.id   AF-A0A5N6R7Y9-F1
#
_cell.length_a   1.000
_cell.length_b   1.000
_cell.length_c   1.000
_cell.angle_alpha   90.00
_cell.angle_beta   90.00
_cell.angle_gamma   90.00
#
_symmetry.space_group_name_H-M   'P 1'
#
loop_
_entity.id
_entity.type
_entity.pdbx_description
1 polymer ?
#
loop_
_entity_poly.entity_id
_entity_poly.type
_entity_poly.pdbx_seq_one_letter_code
_entity_poly.pdbx_strand_id
1 'polypeptide(L)'
;MEANFYRIFSRVSHTRNTAFVVIQECVQQLPFDHIPSMTIHEQDIFSTLSVLGRSYDLMGGDHDLHLDSAKKLIGIMGMISARIPYPRFFSKAGPVKVLLGIFSQHGVSQFDEAVECMFQTYSESLYMTHKSPDQRRNIYTASDKFLRMSSDLTLIKFLPGDNETFLSAGKALCLKAMVGTFIWKHGSENGKTTVWACVFMSIRTGNMEAIHPSLAQKIIAEGSLSIGNEDLGTMLKAIVPLLNNAQSACNSCLFMALCTLLTTILANSPSIDYLRGRLSADPFDHFCVTSYYASVDS
;
A
#
# COMPACT_ATOMS: atom_id res chain seq x y z
N MET A 1 20.12 15.23 -13.53
CA MET A 1 19.38 14.33 -12.62
C MET A 1 19.74 12.86 -12.84
N GLU A 2 19.77 12.36 -14.08
CA GLU A 2 20.03 10.94 -14.40
C GLU A 2 21.33 10.36 -13.82
N ALA A 3 22.47 11.04 -14.03
CA ALA A 3 23.77 10.62 -13.48
C ALA A 3 23.78 10.51 -11.94
N ASN A 4 22.90 11.25 -11.27
CA ASN A 4 22.81 11.21 -9.81
C ASN A 4 22.02 9.98 -9.33
N PHE A 5 20.99 9.52 -10.05
CA PHE A 5 20.28 8.28 -9.70
C PHE A 5 21.21 7.07 -9.78
N TYR A 6 22.02 6.99 -10.83
CA TYR A 6 23.04 5.96 -10.95
C TYR A 6 24.01 5.96 -9.74
N ARG A 7 24.42 7.15 -9.28
CA ARG A 7 25.32 7.31 -8.13
C ARG A 7 24.70 6.91 -6.78
N ILE A 8 23.37 7.01 -6.60
CA ILE A 8 22.69 6.59 -5.36
C ILE A 8 22.89 5.10 -5.07
N PHE A 9 22.89 4.27 -6.12
CA PHE A 9 23.03 2.82 -6.00
C PHE A 9 24.50 2.35 -5.98
N SER A 10 25.48 3.27 -6.06
CA SER A 10 26.91 2.94 -5.96
C SER A 10 27.34 2.60 -4.53
N ARG A 11 28.30 1.68 -4.37
CA ARG A 11 28.79 1.22 -3.05
C ARG A 11 29.49 2.31 -2.20
N VAL A 12 29.89 3.44 -2.79
CA VAL A 12 30.67 4.47 -2.09
C VAL A 12 29.77 5.43 -1.30
N SER A 13 29.83 5.35 0.04
CA SER A 13 28.94 6.11 0.94
C SER A 13 28.99 7.65 0.73
N HIS A 14 30.19 8.22 0.53
CA HIS A 14 30.34 9.66 0.29
C HIS A 14 29.67 10.10 -1.03
N THR A 15 29.87 9.33 -2.11
CA THR A 15 29.25 9.61 -3.41
C THR A 15 27.72 9.52 -3.35
N ARG A 16 27.17 8.56 -2.59
CA ARG A 16 25.72 8.45 -2.37
C ARG A 16 25.13 9.66 -1.65
N ASN A 17 25.77 10.09 -0.55
CA ASN A 17 25.30 11.25 0.22
C ASN A 17 25.31 12.52 -0.61
N THR A 18 26.38 12.76 -1.36
CA THR A 18 26.46 13.89 -2.30
C THR A 18 25.39 13.78 -3.39
N ALA A 19 25.16 12.58 -3.94
CA ALA A 19 24.11 12.38 -4.95
C ALA A 19 22.71 12.70 -4.41
N PHE A 20 22.40 12.33 -3.16
CA PHE A 20 21.12 12.65 -2.53
C PHE A 20 20.92 14.16 -2.36
N VAL A 21 21.94 14.87 -1.85
CA VAL A 21 21.88 16.34 -1.68
C VAL A 21 21.63 17.02 -3.04
N VAL A 22 22.42 16.66 -4.05
CA VAL A 22 22.28 17.26 -5.39
C VAL A 22 20.91 16.94 -6.00
N ILE A 23 20.38 15.72 -5.84
CA ILE A 23 19.03 15.39 -6.34
C ILE A 23 17.98 16.20 -5.59
N GLN A 24 18.06 16.29 -4.27
CA GLN A 24 17.12 17.05 -3.47
C GLN A 24 17.13 18.52 -3.85
N GLU A 25 18.31 19.13 -4.02
CA GLU A 25 18.45 20.51 -4.51
C GLU A 25 17.88 20.68 -5.93
N CYS A 26 18.21 19.77 -6.86
CA CYS A 26 17.63 19.79 -8.20
C CYS A 26 16.10 19.74 -8.16
N VAL A 27 15.52 18.81 -7.38
CA VAL A 27 14.07 18.68 -7.20
C VAL A 27 13.49 19.95 -6.57
N GLN A 28 14.22 20.59 -5.66
CA GLN A 28 13.83 21.84 -5.02
C GLN A 28 13.82 23.03 -5.99
N GLN A 29 14.73 23.06 -6.95
CA GLN A 29 15.00 24.20 -7.85
C GLN A 29 14.26 24.14 -9.20
N LEU A 30 13.52 23.08 -9.52
CA LEU A 30 12.75 23.01 -10.77
C LEU A 30 11.79 24.20 -10.88
N PRO A 31 11.81 25.00 -11.98
CA PRO A 31 10.96 26.17 -12.14
C PRO A 31 9.55 25.76 -12.56
N PHE A 32 8.53 26.23 -11.84
CA PHE A 32 7.12 25.81 -12.03
C PHE A 32 6.22 26.87 -12.69
N ASP A 33 6.72 28.08 -12.95
CA ASP A 33 5.84 29.21 -13.26
C ASP A 33 5.60 29.47 -14.75
N HIS A 34 6.41 28.94 -15.68
CA HIS A 34 6.24 29.14 -17.13
C HIS A 34 6.50 27.85 -17.90
N ILE A 35 5.45 27.15 -18.32
CA ILE A 35 5.60 25.90 -19.07
C ILE A 35 4.59 25.84 -20.24
N PRO A 36 5.07 25.83 -21.50
CA PRO A 36 4.25 25.57 -22.68
C PRO A 36 4.25 24.08 -23.08
N SER A 37 3.04 23.57 -23.33
CA SER A 37 2.69 22.31 -24.02
C SER A 37 3.09 20.96 -23.39
N MET A 38 2.14 20.03 -23.52
CA MET A 38 1.93 18.82 -22.73
C MET A 38 2.90 17.65 -23.00
N THR A 39 3.55 17.63 -24.17
CA THR A 39 4.30 16.45 -24.65
C THR A 39 5.72 16.34 -24.10
N ILE A 40 6.36 17.47 -23.77
CA ILE A 40 7.76 17.50 -23.35
C ILE A 40 7.90 16.96 -21.91
N HIS A 41 6.98 17.32 -21.01
CA HIS A 41 7.06 16.91 -19.61
C HIS A 41 6.65 15.47 -19.33
N GLU A 42 5.71 14.90 -20.09
CA GLU A 42 5.49 13.45 -20.00
C GLU A 42 6.79 12.72 -20.36
N GLN A 43 7.47 13.14 -21.44
CA GLN A 43 8.72 12.53 -21.89
C GLN A 43 9.85 12.65 -20.86
N ASP A 44 9.95 13.77 -20.14
CA ASP A 44 10.93 13.97 -19.06
C ASP A 44 10.62 13.15 -17.79
N ILE A 45 9.34 12.96 -17.45
CA ILE A 45 8.94 12.06 -16.36
C ILE A 45 9.20 10.61 -16.78
N PHE A 46 8.87 10.25 -18.02
CA PHE A 46 9.14 8.92 -18.57
C PHE A 46 10.63 8.59 -18.59
N SER A 47 11.47 9.53 -19.01
CA SER A 47 12.92 9.38 -18.96
C SER A 47 13.38 9.19 -17.51
N THR A 48 12.90 10.01 -16.59
CA THR A 48 13.24 9.91 -15.16
C THR A 48 12.84 8.55 -14.56
N LEU A 49 11.62 8.07 -14.81
CA LEU A 49 11.13 6.78 -14.31
C LEU A 49 11.87 5.59 -14.94
N SER A 50 12.22 5.69 -16.22
CA SER A 50 13.01 4.70 -16.94
C SER A 50 14.45 4.66 -16.43
N VAL A 51 15.05 5.83 -16.18
CA VAL A 51 16.40 5.95 -15.61
C VAL A 51 16.45 5.41 -14.19
N LEU A 52 15.43 5.67 -13.37
CA LEU A 52 15.36 5.12 -12.01
C LEU A 52 15.40 3.59 -12.03
N GLY A 53 14.55 2.95 -12.85
CA GLY A 53 14.53 1.50 -13.00
C GLY A 53 15.82 0.92 -13.58
N ARG A 54 16.36 1.53 -14.65
CA ARG A 54 17.62 1.09 -15.26
C ARG A 54 18.82 1.26 -14.33
N SER A 55 18.86 2.34 -13.55
CA SER A 55 19.94 2.60 -12.59
C SER A 55 19.98 1.54 -11.49
N TYR A 56 18.80 1.09 -11.06
CA TYR A 56 18.67 -0.03 -10.13
C TYR A 56 19.21 -1.33 -10.74
N ASP A 57 18.84 -1.64 -11.98
CA ASP A 57 19.28 -2.84 -12.70
C ASP A 57 20.78 -2.89 -12.97
N LEU A 58 21.34 -1.77 -13.42
CA LEU A 58 22.76 -1.66 -13.74
C LEU A 58 23.66 -1.88 -12.52
N MET A 59 23.16 -1.60 -11.32
CA MET A 59 23.88 -1.88 -10.06
C MET A 59 23.61 -3.28 -9.52
N GLY A 60 22.99 -4.14 -10.33
CA GLY A 60 22.77 -5.55 -10.04
C GLY A 60 21.47 -5.85 -9.31
N GLY A 61 20.62 -4.86 -9.02
CA GLY A 61 19.29 -5.04 -8.42
C GLY A 61 19.23 -5.74 -7.05
N ASP A 62 20.33 -6.30 -6.56
CA ASP A 62 20.43 -7.26 -5.45
C ASP A 62 21.71 -7.04 -4.60
N HIS A 63 22.33 -5.86 -4.68
CA HIS A 63 23.57 -5.57 -3.96
C HIS A 63 23.43 -4.42 -2.95
N ASP A 64 23.65 -4.73 -1.66
CA ASP A 64 23.94 -3.87 -0.50
C ASP A 64 23.49 -2.40 -0.59
N LEU A 65 22.23 -2.15 -0.95
CA LEU A 65 21.65 -0.83 -0.72
C LEU A 65 21.61 -0.64 0.79
N HIS A 66 22.15 0.45 1.32
CA HIS A 66 22.06 0.67 2.77
C HIS A 66 20.62 1.02 3.13
N LEU A 67 20.12 0.55 4.28
CA LEU A 67 18.76 0.82 4.75
C LEU A 67 18.40 2.33 4.70
N ASP A 68 19.28 3.19 5.21
CA ASP A 68 19.05 4.64 5.17
C ASP A 68 18.98 5.19 3.74
N SER A 69 19.76 4.60 2.81
CA SER A 69 19.70 4.96 1.41
C SER A 69 18.38 4.51 0.78
N ALA A 70 17.87 3.34 1.13
CA ALA A 70 16.56 2.87 0.70
C ALA A 70 15.44 3.80 1.20
N LYS A 71 15.47 4.21 2.47
CA LYS A 71 14.50 5.17 3.03
C LYS A 71 14.57 6.53 2.33
N LYS A 72 15.77 7.07 2.12
CA LYS A 72 15.97 8.34 1.38
C LYS A 72 15.46 8.24 -0.06
N LEU A 73 15.66 7.10 -0.71
CA LEU A 73 15.21 6.87 -2.08
C LEU A 73 13.67 6.84 -2.16
N ILE A 74 12.99 6.16 -1.24
CA ILE A 74 11.52 6.21 -1.11
C ILE A 74 11.06 7.66 -0.91
N GLY A 75 11.72 8.42 -0.02
CA GLY A 75 11.43 9.84 0.18
C GLY A 75 11.61 10.68 -1.09
N ILE A 76 12.67 10.44 -1.86
CA ILE A 76 12.90 11.10 -3.15
C ILE A 76 11.82 10.75 -4.18
N MET A 77 11.40 9.49 -4.25
CA MET A 77 10.28 9.09 -5.09
C MET A 77 8.99 9.83 -4.71
N GLY A 78 8.73 9.96 -3.41
CA GLY A 78 7.63 10.78 -2.88
C GLY A 78 7.72 12.24 -3.33
N MET A 79 8.88 12.88 -3.12
CA MET A 79 9.09 14.27 -3.54
C MET A 79 8.90 14.46 -5.05
N ILE A 80 9.45 13.58 -5.88
CA ILE A 80 9.30 13.67 -7.34
C ILE A 80 7.84 13.52 -7.74
N SER A 81 7.16 12.51 -7.18
CA SER A 81 5.75 12.22 -7.48
C SER A 81 4.82 13.36 -7.08
N ALA A 82 5.16 14.11 -6.03
CA ALA A 82 4.40 15.23 -5.53
C ALA A 82 4.71 16.55 -6.26
N ARG A 83 5.94 16.74 -6.72
CA ARG A 83 6.33 17.99 -7.41
C ARG A 83 5.89 18.03 -8.88
N ILE A 84 5.83 16.87 -9.53
CA ILE A 84 5.26 16.76 -10.88
C ILE A 84 4.11 15.76 -10.79
N PRO A 85 2.92 16.19 -10.34
CA PRO A 85 1.76 15.34 -10.12
C PRO A 85 1.33 14.66 -11.42
N TYR A 86 1.88 13.46 -11.65
CA TYR A 86 1.58 12.63 -12.79
C TYR A 86 0.77 11.43 -12.32
N PRO A 87 -0.54 11.36 -12.61
CA PRO A 87 -1.44 10.31 -12.07
C PRO A 87 -1.01 8.87 -12.33
N ARG A 88 -0.10 8.66 -13.29
CA ARG A 88 0.42 7.35 -13.69
C ARG A 88 1.80 7.04 -13.11
N PHE A 89 2.34 7.82 -12.18
CA PHE A 89 3.69 7.63 -11.64
C PHE A 89 3.95 6.19 -11.17
N PHE A 90 3.12 5.68 -10.25
CA PHE A 90 3.23 4.33 -9.70
C PHE A 90 2.67 3.23 -10.62
N SER A 91 2.08 3.57 -11.77
CA SER A 91 1.71 2.58 -12.79
C SER A 91 2.91 2.12 -13.65
N LYS A 92 4.06 2.80 -13.53
CA LYS A 92 5.25 2.49 -14.33
C LYS A 92 6.14 1.47 -13.65
N ALA A 93 6.78 0.63 -14.48
CA ALA A 93 7.60 -0.48 -14.02
C ALA A 93 8.80 -0.02 -13.17
N GLY A 94 9.45 1.11 -13.52
CA GLY A 94 10.65 1.60 -12.81
C GLY A 94 10.42 1.82 -11.30
N PRO A 95 9.53 2.73 -10.89
CA PRO A 95 9.19 2.95 -9.49
C PRO A 95 8.81 1.68 -8.73
N VAL A 96 7.91 0.88 -9.30
CA VAL A 96 7.40 -0.34 -8.67
C VAL A 96 8.53 -1.35 -8.48
N LYS A 97 9.37 -1.53 -9.51
CA LYS A 97 10.52 -2.43 -9.45
C LYS A 97 11.49 -2.04 -8.35
N VAL A 98 11.84 -0.75 -8.26
CA VAL A 98 12.73 -0.25 -7.20
C VAL A 98 12.13 -0.45 -5.82
N LEU A 99 10.85 -0.12 -5.62
CA LEU A 99 10.18 -0.31 -4.34
C LEU A 99 10.14 -1.77 -3.90
N LEU A 100 9.66 -2.66 -4.77
CA LEU A 100 9.56 -4.08 -4.44
C LEU A 100 10.94 -4.73 -4.28
N GLY A 101 11.94 -4.26 -5.02
CA GLY A 101 13.33 -4.68 -4.88
C GLY A 101 13.97 -4.22 -3.55
N ILE A 102 13.65 -3.01 -3.08
CA ILE A 102 14.04 -2.56 -1.72
C ILE A 102 13.47 -3.51 -0.66
N PHE A 103 12.19 -3.88 -0.78
CA PHE A 103 11.55 -4.75 0.20
C PHE A 103 12.10 -6.18 0.18
N SER A 104 12.48 -6.71 -0.98
CA SER A 104 13.11 -8.03 -1.06
C SER A 104 14.49 -8.06 -0.39
N GLN A 105 15.22 -6.93 -0.38
CA GLN A 105 16.54 -6.84 0.25
C GLN A 105 16.48 -6.63 1.77
N HIS A 106 15.52 -5.82 2.24
CA HIS A 106 15.53 -5.32 3.62
C HIS A 106 14.36 -5.83 4.48
N GLY A 107 13.40 -6.53 3.87
CA GLY A 107 12.09 -6.78 4.48
C GLY A 107 11.23 -5.52 4.55
N VAL A 108 9.98 -5.66 4.98
CA VAL A 108 8.98 -4.58 4.93
C VAL A 108 8.84 -3.78 6.23
N SER A 109 9.26 -4.36 7.37
CA SER A 109 8.97 -3.82 8.71
C SER A 109 9.56 -2.43 8.97
N GLN A 110 10.58 -2.03 8.21
CA GLN A 110 11.31 -0.78 8.42
C GLN A 110 10.84 0.38 7.54
N PHE A 111 9.85 0.15 6.67
CA PHE A 111 9.44 1.10 5.63
C PHE A 111 7.99 1.57 5.73
N ASP A 112 7.23 1.12 6.73
CA ASP A 112 5.79 1.43 6.86
C ASP A 112 5.53 2.94 6.77
N GLU A 113 6.17 3.73 7.64
CA GLU A 113 6.05 5.18 7.66
C GLU A 113 6.52 5.86 6.37
N ALA A 114 7.65 5.42 5.81
CA ALA A 114 8.21 6.02 4.60
C ALA A 114 7.30 5.79 3.38
N VAL A 115 6.71 4.60 3.27
CA VAL A 115 5.80 4.23 2.18
C VAL A 115 4.45 4.92 2.34
N GLU A 116 3.90 4.97 3.56
CA GLU A 116 2.66 5.72 3.83
C GLU A 116 2.83 7.21 3.50
N CYS A 117 3.90 7.84 3.97
CA CYS A 117 4.21 9.24 3.67
C CYS A 117 4.36 9.50 2.16
N MET A 118 5.03 8.61 1.43
CA MET A 118 5.18 8.71 -0.03
C MET A 118 3.82 8.70 -0.76
N PHE A 119 2.95 7.74 -0.47
CA PHE A 119 1.64 7.63 -1.11
C PHE A 119 0.69 8.75 -0.69
N GLN A 120 0.75 9.19 0.57
CA GLN A 120 -0.02 10.33 1.05
C GLN A 120 0.38 11.62 0.31
N THR A 121 1.68 11.93 0.26
CA THR A 121 2.19 13.14 -0.41
C THR A 121 1.80 13.15 -1.89
N TYR A 122 1.92 12.00 -2.57
CA TYR A 122 1.50 11.83 -3.95
C TYR A 122 0.00 12.14 -4.13
N SER A 123 -0.84 11.55 -3.27
CA SER A 123 -2.30 11.72 -3.33
C SER A 123 -2.75 13.14 -3.06
N GLU A 124 -2.15 13.80 -2.07
CA GLU A 124 -2.43 15.21 -1.77
C GLU A 124 -2.08 16.10 -2.97
N SER A 125 -0.93 15.88 -3.61
CA SER A 125 -0.54 16.64 -4.80
C SER A 125 -1.51 16.46 -5.97
N LEU A 126 -1.94 15.21 -6.24
CA LEU A 126 -2.96 14.93 -7.26
C LEU A 126 -4.31 15.57 -6.96
N TYR A 127 -4.72 15.60 -5.69
CA TYR A 127 -5.98 16.21 -5.30
C TYR A 127 -5.94 17.74 -5.47
N MET A 128 -4.82 18.37 -5.15
CA MET A 128 -4.65 19.83 -5.32
C MET A 128 -4.71 20.24 -6.80
N THR A 129 -4.19 19.42 -7.71
CA THR A 129 -4.32 19.69 -9.16
C THR A 129 -5.73 19.46 -9.69
N HIS A 130 -6.48 18.52 -9.11
CA HIS A 130 -7.89 18.29 -9.46
C HIS A 130 -8.81 19.45 -9.05
N LYS A 131 -8.53 20.13 -7.92
CA LYS A 131 -9.44 21.14 -7.33
C LYS A 131 -9.16 22.60 -7.70
N SER A 132 -8.08 22.90 -8.41
CA SER A 132 -7.75 24.27 -8.81
C SER A 132 -8.36 24.59 -10.18
N PRO A 133 -9.41 25.44 -10.28
CA PRO A 133 -9.92 25.92 -11.57
C PRO A 133 -9.03 27.02 -12.16
N ASP A 134 -7.94 27.38 -11.47
CA ASP A 134 -7.04 28.45 -11.87
C ASP A 134 -6.25 28.04 -13.12
N GLN A 135 -6.55 28.70 -14.25
CA GLN A 135 -6.00 28.42 -15.59
C GLN A 135 -4.46 28.44 -15.65
N ARG A 136 -3.80 29.00 -14.64
CA ARG A 136 -2.34 29.13 -14.55
C ARG A 136 -1.62 27.85 -14.09
N ARG A 137 -2.33 26.84 -13.58
CA ARG A 137 -1.77 25.52 -13.18
C ARG A 137 -2.46 24.33 -13.88
N ASN A 138 -2.95 24.55 -15.09
CA ASN A 138 -3.69 23.56 -15.91
C ASN A 138 -2.80 22.48 -16.57
N ILE A 139 -1.72 22.04 -15.94
CA ILE A 139 -0.89 20.97 -16.56
C ILE A 139 -1.62 19.61 -16.47
N TYR A 140 -2.47 19.42 -15.45
CA TYR A 140 -3.31 18.23 -15.29
C TYR A 140 -4.63 18.56 -14.59
N THR A 141 -5.62 19.11 -15.29
CA THR A 141 -7.02 18.95 -14.85
C THR A 141 -7.40 17.50 -15.13
N ALA A 142 -6.94 16.60 -14.27
CA ALA A 142 -7.18 15.18 -14.44
C ALA A 142 -8.67 14.93 -14.23
N SER A 143 -9.45 14.75 -15.30
CA SER A 143 -10.85 14.35 -15.15
C SER A 143 -10.97 13.12 -14.24
N ASP A 144 -12.08 12.99 -13.52
CA ASP A 144 -12.35 11.82 -12.67
C ASP A 144 -12.15 10.49 -13.44
N LYS A 145 -12.49 10.47 -14.74
CA LYS A 145 -12.26 9.31 -15.62
C LYS A 145 -10.77 8.98 -15.77
N PHE A 146 -9.93 10.00 -15.98
CA PHE A 146 -8.48 9.81 -16.11
C PHE A 146 -7.85 9.37 -14.78
N LEU A 147 -8.32 9.95 -13.67
CA LEU A 147 -7.91 9.57 -12.34
C LEU A 147 -8.25 8.11 -12.04
N ARG A 148 -9.50 7.69 -12.31
CA ARG A 148 -9.92 6.30 -12.15
C ARG A 148 -9.08 5.31 -12.95
N MET A 149 -8.88 5.59 -14.24
CA MET A 149 -8.01 4.75 -15.08
C MET A 149 -6.59 4.65 -14.52
N SER A 150 -6.02 5.75 -14.04
CA SER A 150 -4.64 5.77 -13.52
C SER A 150 -4.52 5.06 -12.16
N SER A 151 -5.57 5.15 -11.34
CA SER A 151 -5.71 4.37 -10.11
C SER A 151 -5.74 2.87 -10.42
N ASP A 152 -6.60 2.43 -11.35
CA ASP A 152 -6.71 1.02 -11.72
C ASP A 152 -5.38 0.47 -12.29
N LEU A 153 -4.69 1.25 -13.13
CA LEU A 153 -3.37 0.89 -13.63
C LEU A 153 -2.30 0.77 -12.53
N THR A 154 -2.41 1.57 -11.48
CA THR A 154 -1.51 1.51 -10.32
C THR A 154 -1.81 0.28 -9.47
N LEU A 155 -3.09 -0.02 -9.20
CA LEU A 155 -3.52 -1.22 -8.49
C LEU A 155 -2.94 -2.49 -9.12
N ILE A 156 -3.03 -2.63 -10.44
CA ILE A 156 -2.52 -3.82 -11.17
C ILE A 156 -1.03 -4.06 -10.90
N LYS A 157 -0.24 -3.02 -10.59
CA LYS A 157 1.19 -3.18 -10.29
C LYS A 157 1.47 -3.75 -8.89
N PHE A 158 0.53 -3.63 -7.97
CA PHE A 158 0.67 -4.07 -6.59
C PHE A 158 -0.29 -5.21 -6.23
N LEU A 159 -1.12 -5.67 -7.16
CA LEU A 159 -1.83 -6.94 -7.03
C LEU A 159 -0.88 -8.13 -7.26
N PRO A 160 -1.24 -9.34 -6.80
CA PRO A 160 -0.51 -10.56 -7.14
C PRO A 160 -0.37 -10.67 -8.66
N GLY A 161 0.84 -11.02 -9.11
CA GLY A 161 1.06 -11.30 -10.54
C GLY A 161 0.58 -12.69 -10.92
N ASP A 162 0.62 -13.02 -12.22
CA ASP A 162 0.13 -14.33 -12.72
C ASP A 162 0.82 -15.54 -12.08
N ASN A 163 2.05 -15.37 -11.58
CA ASN A 163 2.83 -16.42 -10.92
C ASN A 163 2.74 -16.37 -9.38
N GLU A 164 2.02 -15.40 -8.81
CA GLU A 164 1.85 -15.24 -7.37
C GLU A 164 0.44 -15.66 -6.97
N THR A 165 0.35 -16.71 -6.14
CA THR A 165 -0.93 -17.20 -5.61
C THR A 165 -1.47 -16.32 -4.47
N PHE A 166 -0.60 -15.55 -3.81
CA PHE A 166 -0.93 -14.74 -2.65
C PHE A 166 -0.31 -13.35 -2.75
N LEU A 167 -0.86 -12.40 -2.00
CA LEU A 167 -0.30 -11.07 -1.87
C LEU A 167 1.02 -11.13 -1.09
N SER A 168 2.10 -10.61 -1.68
CA SER A 168 3.39 -10.53 -0.97
C SER A 168 3.39 -9.41 0.07
N ALA A 169 4.25 -9.52 1.08
CA ALA A 169 4.44 -8.51 2.13
C ALA A 169 4.61 -7.09 1.60
N GLY A 170 5.50 -6.92 0.62
CA GLY A 170 5.82 -5.60 0.05
C GLY A 170 4.66 -5.00 -0.74
N LYS A 171 3.93 -5.86 -1.47
CA LYS A 171 2.71 -5.45 -2.15
C LYS A 171 1.60 -5.09 -1.17
N ALA A 172 1.43 -5.87 -0.10
CA ALA A 172 0.49 -5.58 0.97
C ALA A 172 0.81 -4.27 1.69
N LEU A 173 2.09 -3.98 1.93
CA LEU A 173 2.53 -2.70 2.51
C LEU A 173 2.14 -1.52 1.60
N CYS A 174 2.44 -1.60 0.32
CA CYS A 174 2.06 -0.57 -0.65
C CYS A 174 0.53 -0.41 -0.71
N LEU A 175 -0.24 -1.50 -0.78
CA LEU A 175 -1.70 -1.45 -0.77
C LEU A 175 -2.23 -0.83 0.52
N LYS A 176 -1.66 -1.14 1.69
CA LYS A 176 -2.05 -0.52 2.96
C LYS A 176 -1.86 0.98 2.90
N ALA A 177 -0.74 1.46 2.39
CA ALA A 177 -0.52 2.89 2.19
C ALA A 177 -1.55 3.52 1.21
N MET A 178 -2.08 2.75 0.26
CA MET A 178 -2.99 3.23 -0.78
C MET A 178 -4.49 3.25 -0.39
N VAL A 179 -4.92 2.48 0.62
CA VAL A 179 -6.35 2.30 1.01
C VAL A 179 -7.02 3.58 1.54
N GLY A 180 -6.27 4.64 1.88
CA GLY A 180 -6.84 5.94 2.28
C GLY A 180 -6.53 7.10 1.33
N THR A 181 -5.96 6.82 0.16
CA THR A 181 -5.40 7.85 -0.72
C THR A 181 -6.12 7.90 -2.07
N PHE A 182 -5.40 8.25 -3.13
CA PHE A 182 -5.89 8.37 -4.48
C PHE A 182 -6.62 7.13 -4.99
N ILE A 183 -6.09 5.95 -4.66
CA ILE A 183 -6.57 4.70 -5.22
C ILE A 183 -7.91 4.28 -4.63
N TRP A 184 -8.08 4.40 -3.33
CA TRP A 184 -9.34 3.99 -2.71
C TRP A 184 -10.47 4.97 -3.03
N LYS A 185 -10.13 6.25 -3.23
CA LYS A 185 -11.10 7.27 -3.61
C LYS A 185 -11.54 7.18 -5.07
N HIS A 186 -10.61 6.96 -6.01
CA HIS A 186 -10.89 7.02 -7.44
C HIS A 186 -10.86 5.67 -8.15
N GLY A 187 -10.38 4.61 -7.50
CA GLY A 187 -10.30 3.27 -8.08
C GLY A 187 -11.65 2.63 -8.34
N SER A 188 -11.68 1.69 -9.27
CA SER A 188 -12.87 0.89 -9.56
C SER A 188 -13.26 0.00 -8.39
N GLU A 189 -14.58 -0.20 -8.20
CA GLU A 189 -15.09 -1.16 -7.22
C GLU A 189 -14.52 -2.57 -7.45
N ASN A 190 -14.43 -3.02 -8.69
CA ASN A 190 -13.82 -4.31 -9.03
C ASN A 190 -12.36 -4.43 -8.57
N GLY A 191 -11.57 -3.36 -8.71
CA GLY A 191 -10.19 -3.30 -8.22
C GLY A 191 -10.12 -3.43 -6.70
N LYS A 192 -10.97 -2.70 -5.98
CA LYS A 192 -11.07 -2.77 -4.51
C LYS A 192 -11.51 -4.15 -4.03
N THR A 193 -12.51 -4.74 -4.67
CA THR A 193 -12.97 -6.11 -4.38
C THR A 193 -11.86 -7.13 -4.62
N THR A 194 -11.08 -6.97 -5.69
CA THR A 194 -9.93 -7.85 -5.96
C THR A 194 -8.87 -7.74 -4.86
N VAL A 195 -8.52 -6.53 -4.42
CA VAL A 195 -7.58 -6.32 -3.31
C VAL A 195 -8.09 -7.03 -2.05
N TRP A 196 -9.37 -6.83 -1.70
CA TRP A 196 -9.98 -7.48 -0.54
C TRP A 196 -9.93 -9.00 -0.64
N ALA A 197 -10.29 -9.58 -1.79
CA ALA A 197 -10.25 -11.02 -2.02
C ALA A 197 -8.83 -11.59 -1.85
N CYS A 198 -7.81 -10.90 -2.37
CA CYS A 198 -6.41 -11.32 -2.18
C CYS A 198 -6.00 -11.32 -0.71
N VAL A 199 -6.34 -10.27 0.04
CA VAL A 199 -6.04 -10.16 1.48
C VAL A 199 -6.77 -11.25 2.27
N PHE A 200 -8.05 -11.44 1.99
CA PHE A 200 -8.85 -12.52 2.58
C PHE A 200 -8.22 -13.89 2.33
N MET A 201 -7.78 -14.15 1.10
CA MET A 201 -7.11 -15.40 0.75
C MET A 201 -5.80 -15.61 1.52
N SER A 202 -4.94 -14.59 1.62
CA SER A 202 -3.70 -14.67 2.41
C SER A 202 -3.96 -14.98 3.89
N ILE A 203 -5.01 -14.37 4.46
CA ILE A 203 -5.45 -14.62 5.84
C ILE A 203 -5.96 -16.05 5.98
N ARG A 204 -6.85 -16.48 5.08
CA ARG A 204 -7.50 -17.80 5.15
C ARG A 204 -6.53 -18.96 5.01
N THR A 205 -5.49 -18.84 4.19
CA THR A 205 -4.51 -19.91 3.96
C THR A 205 -3.36 -19.94 4.96
N GLY A 206 -3.34 -19.01 5.92
CA GLY A 206 -2.31 -18.94 6.96
C GLY A 206 -0.96 -18.36 6.50
N ASN A 207 -0.88 -17.83 5.27
CA ASN A 207 0.27 -17.06 4.78
C ASN A 207 0.21 -15.62 5.31
N MET A 208 0.20 -15.50 6.63
CA MET A 208 -0.13 -14.26 7.31
C MET A 208 1.11 -13.61 7.91
N GLU A 209 1.36 -12.38 7.47
CA GLU A 209 2.31 -11.46 8.10
C GLU A 209 1.55 -10.32 8.75
N ALA A 210 2.13 -9.63 9.75
CA ALA A 210 1.47 -8.53 10.47
C ALA A 210 0.90 -7.44 9.54
N ILE A 211 1.49 -7.26 8.36
CA ILE A 211 1.01 -6.31 7.35
C ILE A 211 -0.36 -6.68 6.76
N HIS A 212 -0.68 -7.97 6.61
CA HIS A 212 -1.93 -8.43 6.01
C HIS A 212 -3.15 -8.16 6.91
N PRO A 213 -3.12 -8.46 8.22
CA PRO A 213 -4.17 -8.03 9.15
C PRO A 213 -4.32 -6.51 9.23
N SER A 214 -3.22 -5.76 9.25
CA SER A 214 -3.28 -4.28 9.23
C SER A 214 -3.90 -3.74 7.94
N LEU A 215 -3.58 -4.32 6.79
CA LEU A 215 -4.22 -3.98 5.52
C LEU A 215 -5.72 -4.32 5.55
N ALA A 216 -6.10 -5.51 6.02
CA ALA A 216 -7.50 -5.91 6.16
C ALA A 216 -8.27 -4.93 7.05
N GLN A 217 -7.70 -4.54 8.19
CA GLN A 217 -8.28 -3.55 9.09
C GLN A 217 -8.52 -2.23 8.36
N LYS A 218 -7.53 -1.74 7.61
CA LYS A 218 -7.63 -0.47 6.87
C LYS A 218 -8.70 -0.55 5.78
N ILE A 219 -8.79 -1.68 5.07
CA ILE A 219 -9.85 -1.92 4.07
C ILE A 219 -11.23 -1.92 4.71
N ILE A 220 -11.40 -2.56 5.87
CA ILE A 220 -12.67 -2.54 6.61
C ILE A 220 -13.03 -1.11 7.04
N ALA A 221 -12.07 -0.35 7.56
CA ALA A 221 -12.30 1.02 8.01
C ALA A 221 -12.74 1.94 6.84
N GLU A 222 -12.07 1.86 5.70
CA GLU A 222 -12.29 2.73 4.54
C GLU A 222 -13.37 2.21 3.57
N GLY A 223 -13.69 0.91 3.63
CA GLY A 223 -14.51 0.20 2.65
C GLY A 223 -15.69 -0.57 3.25
N SER A 224 -16.04 -0.33 4.52
CA SER A 224 -17.04 -1.10 5.28
C SER A 224 -18.38 -1.36 4.57
N LEU A 225 -18.77 -0.53 3.60
CA LEU A 225 -20.03 -0.68 2.86
C LEU A 225 -20.02 -1.76 1.76
N SER A 226 -18.85 -2.18 1.27
CA SER A 226 -18.74 -3.16 0.18
C SER A 226 -18.37 -4.57 0.65
N ILE A 227 -18.07 -4.75 1.94
CA ILE A 227 -17.68 -6.04 2.51
C ILE A 227 -18.91 -6.72 3.11
N GLY A 228 -19.24 -7.92 2.63
CA GLY A 228 -20.39 -8.68 3.13
C GLY A 228 -20.14 -9.26 4.52
N ASN A 229 -21.22 -9.41 5.31
CA ASN A 229 -21.15 -10.05 6.62
C ASN A 229 -20.65 -11.51 6.57
N GLU A 230 -20.88 -12.21 5.46
CA GLU A 230 -20.36 -13.57 5.23
C GLU A 230 -18.83 -13.60 5.11
N ASP A 231 -18.24 -12.61 4.44
CA ASP A 231 -16.78 -12.48 4.31
C ASP A 231 -16.15 -12.18 5.67
N LEU A 232 -16.73 -11.24 6.42
CA LEU A 232 -16.29 -10.90 7.77
C LEU A 232 -16.42 -12.09 8.72
N GLY A 233 -17.53 -12.83 8.66
CA GLY A 233 -17.72 -14.07 9.42
C GLY A 233 -16.71 -15.16 9.06
N THR A 234 -16.36 -15.30 7.78
CA THR A 234 -15.33 -16.26 7.35
C THR A 234 -13.94 -15.83 7.78
N MET A 235 -13.65 -14.52 7.76
CA MET A 235 -12.38 -13.98 8.24
C MET A 235 -12.21 -14.19 9.75
N LEU A 236 -13.27 -14.00 10.54
CA LEU A 236 -13.26 -14.33 11.97
C LEU A 236 -12.85 -15.78 12.22
N LYS A 237 -13.43 -16.72 11.46
CA LYS A 237 -13.09 -18.15 11.57
C LYS A 237 -11.63 -18.43 11.20
N ALA A 238 -11.08 -17.72 10.22
CA ALA A 238 -9.67 -17.86 9.82
C ALA A 238 -8.69 -17.27 10.85
N ILE A 239 -9.07 -16.21 11.56
CA ILE A 239 -8.20 -15.51 12.53
C ILE A 239 -7.92 -16.37 13.77
N VAL A 240 -8.93 -17.06 14.31
CA VAL A 240 -8.83 -17.82 15.58
C VAL A 240 -7.67 -18.84 15.60
N PRO A 241 -7.54 -19.77 14.64
CA PRO A 241 -6.41 -20.71 14.65
C PRO A 241 -5.05 -20.01 14.52
N LEU A 242 -5.00 -18.89 13.79
CA LEU A 242 -3.77 -18.13 13.59
C LEU A 242 -3.35 -17.35 14.84
N LEU A 243 -4.31 -16.85 15.63
CA LEU A 243 -4.06 -16.24 16.93
C LEU A 243 -3.40 -17.24 17.90
N ASN A 244 -3.97 -18.44 18.01
CA ASN A 244 -3.44 -19.49 18.87
C ASN A 244 -2.01 -19.89 18.47
N ASN A 245 -1.76 -20.00 17.16
CA ASN A 245 -0.44 -20.29 16.63
C ASN A 245 0.56 -19.15 16.88
N ALA A 246 0.16 -17.89 16.67
CA ALA A 246 1.01 -16.72 16.88
C ALA A 246 1.39 -16.54 18.35
N GLN A 247 0.45 -16.81 19.27
CA GLN A 247 0.70 -16.84 20.71
C GLN A 247 1.73 -17.92 21.08
N SER A 248 1.56 -19.13 20.54
CA SER A 248 2.46 -20.26 20.80
C SER A 248 3.87 -20.04 20.24
N ALA A 249 3.98 -19.32 19.13
CA ALA A 249 5.24 -18.98 18.47
C ALA A 249 5.90 -17.69 19.01
N CYS A 250 5.34 -17.07 20.05
CA CYS A 250 5.80 -15.79 20.60
C CYS A 250 5.92 -14.65 19.56
N ASN A 251 5.12 -14.68 18.49
CA ASN A 251 5.11 -13.61 17.48
C ASN A 251 4.17 -12.48 17.92
N SER A 252 4.65 -11.67 18.86
CA SER A 252 3.86 -10.59 19.50
C SER A 252 3.28 -9.59 18.50
N CYS A 253 4.04 -9.23 17.46
CA CYS A 253 3.58 -8.29 16.43
C CYS A 253 2.39 -8.84 15.63
N LEU A 254 2.48 -10.10 15.17
CA LEU A 254 1.39 -10.74 14.44
C LEU A 254 0.16 -10.95 15.33
N PHE A 255 0.37 -11.38 16.57
CA PHE A 255 -0.70 -11.56 17.56
C PHE A 255 -1.46 -10.24 17.78
N MET A 256 -0.75 -9.14 18.02
CA MET A 256 -1.37 -7.82 18.21
C MET A 256 -2.12 -7.36 16.96
N ALA A 257 -1.56 -7.56 15.76
CA ALA A 257 -2.22 -7.19 14.51
C ALA A 257 -3.52 -8.00 14.30
N LEU A 258 -3.50 -9.29 14.63
CA LEU A 258 -4.67 -10.16 14.57
C LEU A 258 -5.75 -9.81 15.60
N CYS A 259 -5.37 -9.53 16.85
CA CYS A 259 -6.29 -9.07 17.89
C CYS A 259 -6.95 -7.74 17.49
N THR A 260 -6.18 -6.84 16.87
CA THR A 260 -6.67 -5.55 16.39
C THR A 260 -7.65 -5.71 15.23
N LEU A 261 -7.34 -6.60 14.28
CA LEU A 261 -8.26 -6.95 13.20
C LEU A 261 -9.56 -7.57 13.75
N LEU A 262 -9.43 -8.53 14.68
CA LEU A 262 -10.58 -9.14 15.35
C LEU A 262 -11.47 -8.08 16.00
N THR A 263 -10.88 -7.16 16.75
CA THR A 263 -11.60 -6.04 17.36
C THR A 263 -12.31 -5.17 16.32
N THR A 264 -11.65 -4.90 15.19
CA THR A 264 -12.23 -4.10 14.10
C THR A 264 -13.45 -4.79 13.48
N ILE A 265 -13.37 -6.11 13.24
CA ILE A 265 -14.50 -6.88 12.72
C ILE A 265 -15.65 -6.90 13.74
N LEU A 266 -15.34 -7.10 15.02
CA LEU A 266 -16.34 -7.13 16.09
C LEU A 266 -16.95 -5.74 16.39
N ALA A 267 -16.26 -4.66 16.07
CA ALA A 267 -16.80 -3.30 16.17
C ALA A 267 -17.81 -2.97 15.04
N ASN A 268 -17.87 -3.79 13.99
CA ASN A 268 -18.82 -3.61 12.90
C ASN A 268 -20.21 -4.13 13.34
N SER A 269 -21.10 -3.23 13.76
CA SER A 269 -22.44 -3.58 14.29
C SER A 269 -23.25 -4.50 13.35
N PRO A 270 -23.33 -4.25 12.03
CA PRO A 270 -24.00 -5.17 11.10
C PRO A 270 -23.45 -6.60 11.14
N SER A 271 -22.14 -6.75 11.31
CA SER A 271 -21.49 -8.05 11.41
C SER A 271 -21.84 -8.76 12.72
N ILE A 272 -21.86 -8.04 13.84
CA ILE A 272 -22.28 -8.58 15.13
C ILE A 272 -23.74 -9.01 15.10
N ASP A 273 -24.63 -8.21 14.51
CA ASP A 273 -26.04 -8.55 14.43
C ASP A 273 -26.28 -9.75 13.52
N TYR A 274 -25.52 -9.88 12.43
CA TYR A 274 -25.52 -11.08 11.59
C TYR A 274 -25.03 -12.33 12.35
N LEU A 275 -23.94 -12.22 13.11
CA LEU A 275 -23.42 -13.32 13.93
C LEU A 275 -24.40 -13.72 15.04
N ARG A 276 -25.02 -12.74 15.72
CA ARG A 276 -26.09 -12.98 16.69
C ARG A 276 -27.27 -13.70 16.05
N GLY A 277 -27.70 -13.25 14.87
CA GLY A 277 -28.78 -13.89 14.10
C GLY A 277 -28.49 -15.36 13.77
N ARG A 278 -27.25 -15.67 13.37
CA ARG A 278 -26.79 -17.05 13.13
C ARG A 278 -26.76 -17.89 14.41
N LEU A 279 -26.24 -17.34 15.51
CA LEU A 279 -26.21 -18.02 16.82
C LEU A 279 -27.61 -18.26 17.40
N SER A 280 -28.57 -17.37 17.15
CA SER A 280 -29.97 -17.55 17.55
C SER A 280 -30.76 -18.50 16.65
N ALA A 281 -30.23 -18.81 15.46
CA ALA A 281 -30.87 -19.72 14.49
C ALA A 281 -30.37 -21.17 14.61
N ASP A 282 -29.26 -21.41 15.31
CA ASP A 282 -28.70 -22.75 15.51
C ASP A 282 -28.96 -23.23 16.96
N PRO A 283 -29.87 -24.19 17.19
CA PRO A 283 -30.27 -24.61 18.53
C PRO A 283 -29.15 -25.28 19.34
N PHE A 284 -28.05 -25.69 18.70
CA PHE A 284 -26.89 -26.29 19.37
C PHE A 284 -25.97 -25.26 20.05
N ASP A 285 -25.81 -24.05 19.50
CA ASP A 285 -24.91 -23.04 20.06
C ASP A 285 -25.49 -22.35 21.31
N HIS A 286 -26.82 -22.23 21.39
CA HIS A 286 -27.48 -21.69 22.58
C HIS A 286 -27.21 -22.56 23.82
N PHE A 287 -27.02 -23.87 23.64
CA PHE A 287 -26.71 -24.82 24.72
C PHE A 287 -25.25 -24.74 25.17
N CYS A 288 -24.29 -24.56 24.24
CA CYS A 288 -22.86 -24.44 24.55
C CYS A 288 -22.51 -23.11 25.24
N VAL A 289 -23.15 -22.00 24.86
CA VAL A 289 -22.91 -20.70 25.49
C VAL A 289 -23.54 -20.64 26.89
N THR A 290 -24.76 -21.15 27.07
CA THR A 290 -25.40 -21.18 28.41
C THR A 290 -24.70 -22.13 29.38
N SER A 291 -24.16 -23.26 28.92
CA SER A 291 -23.38 -24.18 29.77
C SER A 291 -22.03 -23.61 30.20
N TYR A 292 -21.36 -22.82 29.34
CA TYR A 292 -20.10 -22.16 29.71
C TYR A 292 -20.32 -21.10 30.81
N TYR A 293 -21.36 -20.27 30.70
CA TYR A 293 -21.68 -19.29 31.76
C TYR A 293 -22.24 -19.94 33.04
N ALA A 294 -22.96 -21.06 32.94
CA ALA A 294 -23.41 -21.80 34.12
C ALA A 294 -22.28 -22.45 34.93
N SER A 295 -21.13 -22.74 34.30
CA SER A 295 -19.94 -23.32 34.98
C SER A 295 -18.99 -22.30 35.62
N VAL A 296 -19.17 -21.00 35.35
CA VAL A 296 -18.31 -19.93 35.90
C VAL A 296 -18.91 -19.36 37.18
N ASP A 297 -20.21 -19.54 37.41
CA ASP A 297 -20.93 -19.10 38.60
C ASP A 297 -21.21 -20.24 39.62
N SER A 298 -20.58 -21.41 39.46
CA SER A 298 -20.65 -22.58 40.36
C SER A 298 -19.31 -22.93 40.97
#